data_AF-A0A7S3FWT5-F1
#
_entry.id   AF-A0A7S3FWT5-F1
#
_cell.length_a   1.000
_cell.length_b   1.000
_cell.length_c   1.000
_cell.angle_alpha   90.00
_cell.angle_beta   90.00
_cell.angle_gamma   90.00
#
_symmetry.space_group_name_H-M   'P 1'
#
loop_
_entity.id
_entity.type
_entity.pdbx_description
1 polymer ?
#
loop_
_entity_poly.entity_id
_entity_poly.type
_entity_poly.pdbx_seq_one_letter_code
_entity_poly.pdbx_strand_id
1 'polypeptide(L)'
;MDFHGSFLPGFKEHPLIEPINKVMAIPELEAIDHCVGNQPDGEMEAAASWYEKMLDFHRFWSVDDSVLHTEYSALRSIVVSDFDERVKMPINEPAPGKRVSQIQEYVDYYGGAGVQHIALRTTNIIEAVTRMKQRGCQFLTIPGAYYTNLRKDLLKCGTKVQEDLDAIQDLNILVDYDDKGYLLQ
;
A
#
# COMPACT_ATOMS: atom_id res chain seq x y z
N MET A 1 -5.15 -15.67 24.97
CA MET A 1 -3.67 -15.66 25.03
C MET A 1 -3.27 -15.07 26.37
N ASP A 2 -2.45 -15.76 27.15
CA ASP A 2 -2.03 -15.39 28.51
C ASP A 2 -0.61 -14.76 28.50
N PHE A 3 -0.40 -13.81 27.59
CA PHE A 3 0.87 -13.09 27.45
C PHE A 3 0.63 -11.60 27.64
N HIS A 4 1.37 -10.99 28.57
CA HIS A 4 1.24 -9.58 28.95
C HIS A 4 2.55 -8.79 28.82
N GLY A 5 3.57 -9.37 28.18
CA GLY A 5 4.82 -8.66 27.91
C GLY A 5 4.62 -7.59 26.83
N SER A 6 5.48 -6.57 26.82
CA SER A 6 5.39 -5.45 25.87
C SER A 6 5.71 -5.82 24.42
N PHE A 7 6.45 -6.92 24.19
CA PHE A 7 6.74 -7.44 22.85
C PHE A 7 6.85 -8.97 22.82
N LEU A 8 8.05 -9.54 23.01
CA LEU A 8 8.32 -10.99 23.03
C LEU A 8 9.31 -11.35 24.16
N PRO A 9 9.35 -12.61 24.64
CA PRO A 9 10.34 -13.05 25.61
C PRO A 9 11.77 -12.74 25.17
N GLY A 10 12.59 -12.25 26.09
CA GLY A 10 13.98 -11.85 25.83
C GLY A 10 14.15 -10.39 25.39
N PHE A 11 13.07 -9.69 25.02
CA PHE A 11 13.09 -8.26 24.74
C PHE A 11 12.77 -7.45 25.99
N LYS A 12 13.33 -6.24 26.07
CA LYS A 12 13.09 -5.26 27.14
C LYS A 12 12.90 -3.89 26.51
N GLU A 13 12.17 -3.03 27.19
CA GLU A 13 12.03 -1.64 26.78
C GLU A 13 13.39 -0.98 26.63
N HIS A 14 13.56 -0.23 25.56
CA HIS A 14 14.79 0.47 25.29
C HIS A 14 14.88 1.73 26.17
N PRO A 15 15.98 1.97 26.90
CA PRO A 15 16.06 3.09 27.85
C PRO A 15 16.20 4.46 27.17
N LEU A 16 16.64 4.49 25.91
CA LEU A 16 16.76 5.76 25.17
C LEU A 16 15.40 6.24 24.70
N ILE A 17 15.12 7.51 24.96
CA ILE A 17 13.99 8.24 24.41
C ILE A 17 14.49 9.05 23.23
N GLU A 18 13.90 8.84 22.06
CA GLU A 18 14.23 9.55 20.83
C GLU A 18 14.01 11.07 20.99
N PRO A 19 15.07 11.90 21.01
CA PRO A 19 14.95 13.33 21.22
C PRO A 19 14.10 14.04 20.16
N ILE A 20 14.10 13.55 18.92
CA ILE A 20 13.33 14.18 17.83
C ILE A 20 11.82 14.18 18.12
N ASN A 21 11.33 13.19 18.87
CA ASN A 21 9.92 13.06 19.23
C ASN A 21 9.49 14.06 20.30
N LYS A 22 10.43 14.80 20.92
CA LYS A 22 10.12 15.89 21.86
C LYS A 22 9.87 17.23 21.17
N VAL A 23 10.38 17.39 19.94
CA VAL A 23 10.34 18.66 19.20
C VAL A 23 9.50 18.58 17.93
N MET A 24 9.22 17.39 17.43
CA MET A 24 8.34 17.16 16.28
C MET A 24 7.26 16.14 16.61
N ALA A 25 6.03 16.41 16.18
CA ALA A 25 4.92 15.47 16.33
C ALA A 25 5.22 14.15 15.59
N ILE A 26 4.83 13.03 16.20
CA ILE A 26 5.01 11.68 15.61
C ILE A 26 3.88 11.47 14.59
N PRO A 27 4.15 10.96 13.37
CA PRO A 27 3.09 10.56 12.46
C PRO A 27 2.20 9.48 13.10
N GLU A 28 0.88 9.68 13.06
CA GLU A 28 -0.06 8.73 13.64
C GLU A 28 -0.35 7.60 12.65
N LEU A 29 0.21 6.43 12.93
CA LEU A 29 0.03 5.20 12.16
C LEU A 29 -0.45 4.12 13.13
N GLU A 30 -1.50 3.40 12.77
CA GLU A 30 -2.21 2.52 13.70
C GLU A 30 -1.78 1.06 13.56
N ALA A 31 -1.66 0.60 12.32
CA ALA A 31 -1.44 -0.80 12.02
C ALA A 31 -0.85 -0.98 10.62
N ILE A 32 -0.27 -2.15 10.37
CA ILE A 32 0.00 -2.62 9.01
C ILE A 32 -1.35 -2.96 8.37
N ASP A 33 -1.61 -2.42 7.18
CA ASP A 33 -2.80 -2.71 6.40
C ASP A 33 -2.60 -3.95 5.51
N HIS A 34 -1.52 -3.94 4.72
CA HIS A 34 -1.13 -5.04 3.85
C HIS A 34 0.36 -4.99 3.52
N CYS A 35 0.91 -6.12 3.07
CA CYS A 35 2.29 -6.25 2.62
C CYS A 35 2.31 -6.85 1.21
N VAL A 36 2.99 -6.18 0.28
CA VAL A 36 3.01 -6.60 -1.13
C VAL A 36 4.28 -7.34 -1.48
N GLY A 37 4.14 -8.52 -2.07
CA GLY A 37 5.25 -9.36 -2.52
C GLY A 37 5.38 -9.37 -4.05
N ASN A 38 6.51 -8.91 -4.57
CA ASN A 38 6.84 -9.02 -5.99
C ASN A 38 7.52 -10.35 -6.29
N GLN A 39 7.11 -10.97 -7.39
CA GLN A 39 7.61 -12.25 -7.88
C GLN A 39 8.23 -12.10 -9.28
N PRO A 40 9.18 -12.98 -9.66
CA PRO A 40 9.59 -13.17 -11.05
C PRO A 40 8.43 -13.53 -11.98
N ASP A 41 8.65 -13.40 -13.28
CA ASP A 41 7.66 -13.76 -14.30
C ASP A 41 7.22 -15.23 -14.19
N GLY A 42 5.91 -15.46 -14.11
CA GLY A 42 5.31 -16.79 -14.02
C GLY A 42 5.31 -17.40 -12.61
N GLU A 43 5.75 -16.66 -11.58
CA GLU A 43 5.81 -17.16 -10.20
C GLU A 43 4.65 -16.67 -9.31
N MET A 44 3.82 -15.72 -9.75
CA MET A 44 2.71 -15.19 -8.93
C MET A 44 1.73 -16.27 -8.50
N GLU A 45 1.31 -17.13 -9.42
CA GLU A 45 0.35 -18.19 -9.15
C GLU A 45 0.89 -19.24 -8.18
N ALA A 46 2.18 -19.59 -8.32
CA ALA A 46 2.84 -20.52 -7.41
C ALA A 46 2.94 -19.92 -5.99
N ALA A 47 3.31 -18.64 -5.88
CA ALA A 47 3.38 -17.93 -4.62
C ALA A 47 1.99 -17.79 -3.95
N ALA A 48 0.96 -17.36 -4.68
CA ALA A 48 -0.40 -17.28 -4.17
C ALA A 48 -0.93 -18.66 -3.72
N SER A 49 -0.72 -19.69 -4.53
CA SER A 49 -1.11 -21.08 -4.21
C SER A 49 -0.47 -21.61 -2.93
N TRP A 50 0.72 -21.10 -2.55
CA TRP A 50 1.36 -21.50 -1.31
C TRP A 50 0.56 -21.02 -0.09
N TYR A 51 0.06 -19.78 -0.10
CA TYR A 51 -0.78 -19.26 0.98
C TYR A 51 -2.09 -20.06 1.09
N GLU A 52 -2.73 -20.36 -0.04
CA GLU A 52 -3.96 -21.16 -0.08
C GLU A 52 -3.74 -22.56 0.53
N LYS A 53 -2.70 -23.27 0.08
CA LYS A 53 -2.48 -24.67 0.46
C LYS A 53 -1.89 -24.86 1.86
N MET A 54 -1.04 -23.92 2.30
CA MET A 54 -0.28 -24.08 3.54
C MET A 54 -0.92 -23.36 4.72
N LEU A 55 -1.62 -22.25 4.47
CA LEU A 55 -2.18 -21.38 5.50
C LEU A 55 -3.70 -21.26 5.43
N ASP A 56 -4.36 -21.94 4.48
CA ASP A 56 -5.81 -21.91 4.28
C ASP A 56 -6.35 -20.49 3.98
N PHE A 57 -5.55 -19.69 3.29
CA PHE A 57 -5.96 -18.38 2.78
C PHE A 57 -6.86 -18.55 1.54
N HIS A 58 -7.66 -17.54 1.23
CA HIS A 58 -8.44 -17.48 -0.01
C HIS A 58 -7.99 -16.32 -0.90
N ARG A 59 -8.30 -16.41 -2.20
CA ARG A 59 -8.16 -15.27 -3.12
C ARG A 59 -9.23 -14.24 -2.78
N PHE A 60 -8.78 -13.10 -2.27
CA PHE A 60 -9.63 -11.98 -1.94
C PHE A 60 -9.95 -11.14 -3.19
N TRP A 61 -8.93 -10.92 -4.02
CA TRP A 61 -9.06 -10.11 -5.22
C TRP A 61 -7.99 -10.49 -6.25
N SER A 62 -8.25 -10.24 -7.52
CA SER A 62 -7.26 -10.46 -8.58
C SER A 62 -7.44 -9.44 -9.69
N VAL A 63 -6.33 -8.93 -10.20
CA VAL A 63 -6.31 -8.07 -11.38
C VAL A 63 -5.31 -8.57 -12.40
N ASP A 64 -5.76 -8.60 -13.64
CA ASP A 64 -4.93 -8.87 -14.80
C ASP A 64 -4.47 -7.57 -15.50
N ASP A 65 -3.64 -7.74 -16.51
CA ASP A 65 -3.05 -6.68 -17.30
C ASP A 65 -4.08 -5.91 -18.16
N SER A 66 -5.29 -6.44 -18.34
CA SER A 66 -6.36 -5.72 -19.02
C SER A 66 -6.91 -4.55 -18.18
N VAL A 67 -6.75 -4.60 -16.86
CA VAL A 67 -7.26 -3.59 -15.92
C VAL A 67 -6.14 -2.72 -15.34
N LEU A 68 -4.96 -3.28 -15.01
CA LEU A 68 -3.81 -2.52 -14.49
C LEU A 68 -2.69 -2.39 -15.53
N HIS A 69 -2.84 -1.42 -16.43
CA HIS A 69 -1.79 -1.03 -17.36
C HIS A 69 -1.70 0.49 -17.52
N THR A 70 -0.48 0.95 -17.78
CA THR A 70 -0.22 2.25 -18.40
C THR A 70 -0.03 2.05 -19.90
N GLU A 71 0.08 3.12 -20.68
CA GLU A 71 0.44 3.02 -22.11
C GLU A 71 1.78 2.27 -22.34
N TYR A 72 2.60 2.15 -21.30
CA TYR A 72 3.97 1.65 -21.39
C TYR A 72 4.23 0.34 -20.64
N SER A 73 3.54 0.04 -19.54
CA SER A 73 3.82 -1.15 -18.72
C SER A 73 2.55 -1.67 -18.01
N ALA A 74 2.54 -2.95 -17.68
CA ALA A 74 1.45 -3.61 -16.97
C ALA A 74 1.99 -4.52 -15.85
N LEU A 75 1.08 -4.96 -14.98
CA LEU A 75 1.34 -5.99 -13.97
C LEU A 75 0.10 -6.86 -13.77
N ARG A 76 0.30 -8.06 -13.24
CA ARG A 76 -0.77 -8.93 -12.73
C ARG A 76 -0.62 -9.02 -11.21
N SER A 77 -1.76 -9.10 -10.52
CA SER A 77 -1.79 -9.16 -9.06
C SER A 77 -2.86 -10.12 -8.56
N ILE A 78 -2.52 -10.94 -7.56
CA ILE A 78 -3.46 -11.73 -6.76
C ILE A 78 -3.32 -11.30 -5.31
N VAL A 79 -4.42 -10.88 -4.69
CA VAL A 79 -4.48 -10.62 -3.26
C VAL A 79 -5.00 -11.88 -2.58
N VAL A 80 -4.17 -12.47 -1.73
CA VAL A 80 -4.58 -13.55 -0.83
C VAL A 80 -4.86 -12.98 0.57
N SER A 81 -5.82 -13.58 1.26
CA SER A 81 -6.20 -13.14 2.60
C SER A 81 -6.54 -14.31 3.52
N ASP A 82 -6.37 -14.11 4.84
CA ASP A 82 -6.91 -15.03 5.83
C ASP A 82 -8.45 -15.03 5.82
N PHE A 83 -9.05 -16.03 6.47
CA PHE A 83 -10.50 -16.24 6.49
C PHE A 83 -11.31 -15.01 6.95
N ASP A 84 -10.83 -14.29 7.98
CA ASP A 84 -11.50 -13.10 8.53
C ASP A 84 -11.12 -11.80 7.79
N GLU A 85 -10.32 -11.91 6.72
CA GLU A 85 -9.87 -10.81 5.87
C GLU A 85 -9.11 -9.69 6.60
N ARG A 86 -8.37 -10.05 7.66
CA ARG A 86 -7.55 -9.14 8.45
C ARG A 86 -6.12 -9.03 7.93
N VAL A 87 -5.56 -10.10 7.39
CA VAL A 87 -4.21 -10.18 6.84
C VAL A 87 -4.31 -10.26 5.32
N LYS A 88 -3.93 -9.19 4.63
CA LYS A 88 -3.99 -9.11 3.17
C LYS A 88 -2.58 -9.06 2.58
N MET A 89 -2.34 -9.92 1.59
CA MET A 89 -1.04 -10.05 0.93
C MET A 89 -1.21 -9.99 -0.59
N PRO A 90 -1.09 -8.81 -1.22
CA PRO A 90 -1.00 -8.71 -2.66
C PRO A 90 0.30 -9.33 -3.19
N ILE A 91 0.19 -10.19 -4.18
CA ILE A 91 1.30 -10.88 -4.85
C ILE A 91 1.31 -10.45 -6.31
N ASN A 92 2.42 -9.86 -6.76
CA ASN A 92 2.52 -9.30 -8.11
C ASN A 92 3.53 -10.07 -8.96
N GLU A 93 3.30 -10.13 -10.27
CA GLU A 93 4.30 -10.50 -11.27
C GLU A 93 4.32 -9.48 -12.43
N PRO A 94 5.44 -9.39 -13.17
CA PRO A 94 5.49 -8.57 -14.37
C PRO A 94 4.46 -9.04 -15.41
N ALA A 95 3.99 -8.09 -16.23
CA ALA A 95 3.18 -8.37 -17.40
C ALA A 95 3.74 -7.66 -18.64
N PRO A 96 3.43 -8.16 -19.85
CA PRO A 96 3.95 -7.58 -21.10
C PRO A 96 3.58 -6.09 -21.27
N GLY A 97 4.52 -5.28 -21.74
CA GLY A 97 4.32 -3.85 -22.02
C GLY A 97 5.37 -3.30 -22.98
N LYS A 98 5.18 -2.06 -23.46
CA LYS A 98 6.18 -1.37 -24.32
C LYS A 98 7.50 -1.06 -23.58
N ARG A 99 7.48 -1.01 -22.25
CA ARG A 99 8.62 -0.79 -21.35
C ARG A 99 8.64 -1.88 -20.28
N VAL A 100 9.82 -2.06 -19.68
CA VAL A 100 10.04 -3.00 -18.58
C VAL A 100 9.08 -2.66 -17.42
N SER A 101 8.40 -3.68 -16.89
CA SER A 101 7.51 -3.54 -15.74
C SER A 101 8.30 -3.17 -14.49
N GLN A 102 7.76 -2.28 -13.65
CA GLN A 102 8.33 -1.93 -12.34
C GLN A 102 8.53 -3.15 -11.43
N ILE A 103 7.77 -4.23 -11.65
CA ILE A 103 7.93 -5.50 -10.92
C ILE A 103 9.21 -6.22 -11.36
N GLN A 104 9.50 -6.22 -12.66
CA GLN A 104 10.74 -6.77 -13.17
C GLN A 104 11.95 -5.96 -12.69
N GLU A 105 11.84 -4.62 -12.68
CA GLU A 105 12.87 -3.75 -12.13
C GLU A 105 13.16 -4.10 -10.65
N TYR A 106 12.12 -4.28 -9.83
CA TYR A 106 12.30 -4.76 -8.46
C TYR A 106 13.08 -6.08 -8.41
N VAL A 107 12.69 -7.07 -9.21
CA VAL A 107 13.34 -8.40 -9.23
C VAL A 107 14.80 -8.29 -9.64
N ASP A 108 15.11 -7.44 -10.62
CA ASP A 108 16.47 -7.23 -11.13
C ASP A 108 17.39 -6.60 -10.06
N TYR A 109 16.92 -5.57 -9.35
CA TYR A 109 17.71 -4.87 -8.32
C TYR A 109 17.73 -5.60 -6.98
N TYR A 110 16.63 -6.27 -6.60
CA TYR A 110 16.54 -7.03 -5.35
C TYR A 110 17.21 -8.41 -5.47
N GLY A 111 17.28 -8.97 -6.68
CA GLY A 111 17.88 -10.27 -6.96
C GLY A 111 16.91 -11.45 -6.83
N GLY A 112 15.60 -11.22 -6.94
CA GLY A 112 14.57 -12.26 -6.85
C GLY A 112 13.24 -11.77 -6.26
N ALA A 113 12.41 -12.73 -5.83
CA ALA A 113 11.15 -12.45 -5.13
C ALA A 113 11.36 -11.77 -3.78
N GLY A 114 10.45 -10.89 -3.37
CA GLY A 114 10.49 -10.27 -2.04
C GLY A 114 9.40 -9.24 -1.76
N VAL A 115 9.42 -8.66 -0.56
CA VAL A 115 8.46 -7.64 -0.14
C VAL A 115 8.82 -6.30 -0.79
N GLN A 116 7.94 -5.78 -1.63
CA GLN A 116 8.10 -4.49 -2.30
C GLN A 116 7.73 -3.34 -1.39
N HIS A 117 6.54 -3.39 -0.76
CA HIS A 117 6.08 -2.32 0.12
C HIS A 117 5.19 -2.85 1.25
N ILE A 118 5.09 -2.04 2.30
CA ILE A 118 4.26 -2.27 3.48
C ILE A 118 3.35 -1.05 3.62
N ALA A 119 2.04 -1.25 3.53
CA ALA A 119 1.07 -0.20 3.72
C ALA A 119 0.76 -0.01 5.20
N LEU A 120 0.74 1.24 5.66
CA LEU A 120 0.50 1.62 7.04
C LEU A 120 -0.80 2.40 7.14
N ARG A 121 -1.77 1.86 7.90
CA ARG A 121 -3.09 2.45 8.07
C ARG A 121 -3.03 3.63 9.04
N THR A 122 -3.78 4.68 8.74
CA THR A 122 -3.98 5.85 9.61
C THR A 122 -5.42 6.32 9.51
N THR A 123 -5.92 6.93 10.58
CA THR A 123 -7.23 7.59 10.62
C THR A 123 -7.18 9.07 10.22
N ASN A 124 -5.97 9.64 10.03
CA ASN A 124 -5.79 11.01 9.56
C ASN A 124 -4.59 11.12 8.61
N ILE A 125 -4.80 10.80 7.34
CA ILE A 125 -3.73 10.73 6.33
C ILE A 125 -3.11 12.09 6.01
N ILE A 126 -3.90 13.18 6.00
CA ILE A 126 -3.38 14.54 5.77
C ILE A 126 -2.32 14.86 6.82
N GLU A 127 -2.63 14.61 8.08
CA GLU A 127 -1.71 14.85 9.19
C GLU A 127 -0.52 13.89 9.17
N ALA A 128 -0.76 12.60 8.95
CA ALA A 128 0.31 11.60 8.88
C ALA A 128 1.33 11.93 7.79
N VAL A 129 0.89 12.17 6.56
CA VAL A 129 1.76 12.51 5.43
C VAL A 129 2.46 13.85 5.66
N THR A 130 1.77 14.86 6.21
CA THR A 130 2.38 16.14 6.57
C THR A 130 3.53 15.95 7.57
N ARG A 131 3.29 15.22 8.67
CA ARG A 131 4.29 14.95 9.70
C ARG A 131 5.45 14.10 9.16
N MET A 132 5.17 13.13 8.27
CA MET A 132 6.21 12.34 7.60
C MET A 132 7.09 13.20 6.70
N LYS A 133 6.52 14.09 5.89
CA LYS A 133 7.26 15.03 5.04
C LYS A 133 8.10 16.01 5.86
N GLN A 134 7.56 16.56 6.95
CA GLN A 134 8.31 17.42 7.88
C GLN A 134 9.52 16.70 8.50
N ARG A 135 9.42 15.39 8.70
CA ARG A 135 10.51 14.52 9.17
C ARG A 135 11.46 14.08 8.05
N GLY A 136 11.27 14.54 6.82
CA GLY A 136 12.16 14.28 5.68
C GLY A 136 11.79 13.06 4.84
N CYS A 137 10.64 12.43 5.08
CA CYS A 137 10.17 11.34 4.22
C CYS A 137 9.80 11.88 2.83
N GLN A 138 10.28 11.20 1.79
CA GLN A 138 10.00 11.55 0.39
C GLN A 138 8.85 10.69 -0.13
N PHE A 139 7.98 11.30 -0.92
CA PHE A 139 6.83 10.67 -1.55
C PHE A 139 6.89 10.86 -3.06
N LEU A 140 6.19 10.00 -3.79
CA LEU A 140 5.98 10.16 -5.22
C LEU A 140 5.19 11.45 -5.50
N THR A 141 5.44 12.04 -6.67
CA THR A 141 4.72 13.24 -7.14
C THR A 141 3.65 12.86 -8.15
N ILE A 142 2.47 13.46 -8.04
CA ILE A 142 1.33 13.19 -8.91
C ILE A 142 1.06 14.42 -9.78
N PRO A 143 0.83 14.27 -11.10
CA PRO A 143 0.53 15.40 -11.97
C PRO A 143 -0.78 16.12 -11.56
N GLY A 144 -0.77 17.46 -11.55
CA GLY A 144 -1.96 18.26 -11.17
C GLY A 144 -3.23 17.99 -11.99
N ALA A 145 -3.07 17.46 -13.22
CA ALA A 145 -4.17 17.03 -14.06
C ALA A 145 -5.01 15.90 -13.43
N TYR A 146 -4.39 15.02 -12.62
CA TYR A 146 -5.08 13.98 -11.88
C TYR A 146 -6.17 14.57 -10.97
N TYR A 147 -5.81 15.54 -10.11
CA TYR A 147 -6.74 16.19 -9.18
C TYR A 147 -7.83 16.99 -9.88
N THR A 148 -7.49 17.59 -11.03
CA THR A 148 -8.48 18.27 -11.88
C THR A 148 -9.55 17.30 -12.40
N ASN A 149 -9.15 16.09 -12.79
CA ASN A 149 -10.08 15.06 -13.26
C ASN A 149 -10.85 14.43 -12.10
N LEU A 150 -10.16 14.10 -11.00
CA LEU A 150 -10.76 13.58 -9.77
C LEU A 150 -11.94 14.45 -9.31
N ARG A 151 -11.76 15.78 -9.23
CA ARG A 151 -12.83 16.72 -8.86
C ARG A 151 -14.03 16.65 -9.80
N LYS A 152 -13.80 16.49 -11.10
CA LYS A 152 -14.89 16.36 -12.09
C LYS A 152 -15.64 15.04 -11.93
N ASP A 153 -14.95 13.97 -11.57
CA ASP A 153 -15.54 12.64 -11.48
C ASP A 153 -16.28 12.43 -10.16
N LEU A 154 -15.77 12.97 -9.05
CA LEU A 154 -16.49 13.02 -7.76
C LEU A 154 -17.83 13.78 -7.86
N LEU A 155 -17.90 14.82 -8.69
CA LEU A 155 -19.16 15.53 -8.96
C LEU A 155 -20.20 14.66 -9.68
N LYS A 156 -19.79 13.59 -10.36
CA LYS A 156 -20.68 12.70 -11.12
C LYS A 156 -21.09 11.46 -10.33
N CYS A 157 -20.19 10.86 -9.55
CA CYS A 157 -20.44 9.58 -8.87
C CYS A 157 -21.20 9.72 -7.54
N GLY A 158 -21.24 10.91 -6.95
CA GLY A 158 -21.94 11.16 -5.68
C GLY A 158 -21.16 10.74 -4.42
N THR A 159 -20.00 10.11 -4.56
CA THR A 159 -19.09 9.83 -3.44
C THR A 159 -18.55 11.13 -2.87
N LYS A 160 -18.70 11.31 -1.55
CA LYS A 160 -18.22 12.49 -0.84
C LYS A 160 -16.97 12.17 -0.04
N VAL A 161 -15.82 12.56 -0.57
CA VAL A 161 -14.56 12.63 0.18
C VAL A 161 -14.70 13.69 1.26
N GLN A 162 -14.37 13.35 2.50
CA GLN A 162 -14.58 14.24 3.65
C GLN A 162 -13.43 15.23 3.84
N GLU A 163 -12.23 14.82 3.44
CA GLU A 163 -11.00 15.58 3.51
C GLU A 163 -10.97 16.74 2.51
N ASP A 164 -10.17 17.76 2.83
CA ASP A 164 -9.92 18.87 1.93
C ASP A 164 -9.14 18.39 0.68
N LEU A 165 -9.78 18.49 -0.49
CA LEU A 165 -9.20 18.08 -1.77
C LEU A 165 -7.98 18.92 -2.15
N ASP A 166 -7.89 20.18 -1.69
CA ASP A 166 -6.72 21.03 -1.92
C ASP A 166 -5.53 20.51 -1.10
N ALA A 167 -5.75 20.13 0.16
CA ALA A 167 -4.73 19.48 0.99
C ALA A 167 -4.32 18.11 0.44
N ILE A 168 -5.26 17.30 -0.06
CA ILE A 168 -4.97 16.03 -0.75
C ILE A 168 -4.04 16.26 -1.95
N GLN A 169 -4.33 17.27 -2.76
CA GLN A 169 -3.53 17.64 -3.92
C GLN A 169 -2.13 18.12 -3.54
N ASP A 170 -2.01 19.02 -2.57
CA ASP A 170 -0.73 19.55 -2.10
C ASP A 170 0.15 18.42 -1.52
N LEU A 171 -0.48 17.45 -0.85
CA LEU A 171 0.20 16.31 -0.26
C LEU A 171 0.47 15.17 -1.25
N ASN A 172 0.01 15.27 -2.49
CA ASN A 172 0.16 14.23 -3.52
C ASN A 172 -0.50 12.89 -3.13
N ILE A 173 -1.61 12.95 -2.38
CA ILE A 173 -2.39 11.77 -1.98
C ILE A 173 -3.31 11.36 -3.13
N LEU A 174 -3.41 10.07 -3.41
CA LEU A 174 -4.33 9.51 -4.40
C LEU A 174 -5.65 9.13 -3.74
N VAL A 175 -6.73 9.24 -4.51
CA VAL A 175 -8.09 8.88 -4.11
C VAL A 175 -8.63 7.82 -5.06
N ASP A 176 -9.09 6.71 -4.51
CA ASP A 176 -9.88 5.70 -5.21
C ASP A 176 -11.24 5.54 -4.51
N TYR A 177 -12.28 5.13 -5.24
CA TYR A 177 -13.61 5.05 -4.66
C TYR A 177 -14.54 4.09 -5.40
N ASP A 178 -15.51 3.58 -4.65
CA ASP A 178 -16.62 2.76 -5.16
C ASP A 178 -17.96 3.27 -4.61
N ASP A 179 -19.01 2.47 -4.81
CA ASP A 179 -20.37 2.81 -4.37
C ASP A 179 -20.54 2.79 -2.84
N LYS A 180 -19.57 2.25 -2.09
CA LYS A 180 -19.64 2.03 -0.64
C LYS A 180 -18.69 2.92 0.15
N GLY A 181 -17.64 3.43 -0.46
CA GLY A 181 -16.65 4.26 0.20
C GLY A 181 -15.53 4.74 -0.71
N TYR A 182 -14.44 5.17 -0.08
CA TYR A 182 -13.24 5.63 -0.75
C TYR A 182 -12.00 5.25 0.03
N LEU A 183 -10.87 5.21 -0.67
CA LEU A 183 -9.55 4.92 -0.15
C LEU A 183 -8.64 6.12 -0.45
N LEU A 184 -7.81 6.49 0.53
CA LEU A 184 -6.73 7.45 0.38
C LEU A 184 -5.40 6.71 0.51
N GLN A 185 -4.48 6.92 -0.44
CA GLN A 185 -3.18 6.26 -0.49
C GLN A 185 -2.05 7.18 -0.95
#